data_AF-A0A9W9Y7K0-F1
#
_entry.id   AF-A0A9W9Y7K0-F1
#
_cell.length_a   1.000
_cell.length_b   1.000
_cell.length_c   1.000
_cell.angle_alpha   90.00
_cell.angle_beta   90.00
_cell.angle_gamma   90.00
#
_symmetry.space_group_name_H-M   'P 1'
#
loop_
_entity.id
_entity.type
_entity.pdbx_description
1 polymer ?
#
loop_
_entity_poly.entity_id
_entity_poly.type
_entity_poly.pdbx_seq_one_letter_code
_entity_poly.pdbx_strand_id
1 'polypeptide(L)'
;MDFFIPGDGRWDISYVAIDCPTIPGSNGKVQLRFQGSNPWYIKLQARNTKVPTAGIEVMVKDKYHCLTRKPDNFFVGSGLGKFSTPLHVRLTAITGEQVETSIPDIKNDVSYPTNVQYKGINGGSKYWPKLLLTVMFILGAMPVN
;
A
#
# COMPACT_ATOMS: atom_id res chain seq x y z
N MET A 1 -42.58 9.68 -11.43
CA MET A 1 -41.76 10.80 -10.93
C MET A 1 -40.50 10.83 -11.75
N ASP A 2 -40.22 11.96 -12.39
CA ASP A 2 -39.02 12.17 -13.19
C ASP A 2 -38.01 12.95 -12.33
N PHE A 3 -36.81 12.40 -12.15
CA PHE A 3 -35.71 13.04 -11.42
C PHE A 3 -34.78 13.81 -12.38
N PHE A 4 -35.31 14.31 -13.49
CA PHE A 4 -34.57 15.10 -14.46
C PHE A 4 -34.45 16.56 -14.00
N ILE A 5 -33.21 17.00 -13.83
CA ILE A 5 -32.88 18.42 -13.67
C ILE A 5 -32.21 18.86 -14.99
N PRO A 6 -32.74 19.90 -15.68
CA PRO A 6 -32.17 20.36 -16.93
C PRO A 6 -30.74 20.90 -16.71
N GLY A 7 -29.77 20.35 -17.45
CA GLY A 7 -28.34 20.71 -17.40
C GLY A 7 -27.48 19.84 -18.33
N ASP A 8 -26.20 20.15 -18.51
CA ASP A 8 -25.25 19.40 -19.36
C ASP A 8 -24.69 18.13 -18.67
N GLY A 9 -25.23 17.77 -17.51
CA GLY A 9 -24.81 16.64 -16.69
C GLY A 9 -23.60 16.93 -15.80
N ARG A 10 -23.10 18.17 -15.74
CA ARG A 10 -22.00 18.57 -14.84
C ARG A 10 -22.54 19.17 -13.56
N TRP A 11 -21.89 18.81 -12.45
CA TRP A 11 -22.24 19.25 -11.11
C TRP A 11 -20.97 19.71 -10.41
N ASP A 12 -21.06 20.82 -9.68
CA ASP A 12 -20.00 21.20 -8.76
C ASP A 12 -20.06 20.26 -7.55
N ILE A 13 -18.95 19.56 -7.30
CA ILE A 13 -18.86 18.55 -6.25
C ILE A 13 -17.60 18.75 -5.44
N SER A 14 -17.73 18.54 -4.13
CA SER A 14 -16.61 18.45 -3.21
C SER A 14 -16.61 17.09 -2.53
N TYR A 15 -15.43 16.53 -2.32
CA TYR A 15 -15.26 15.23 -1.69
C TYR A 15 -14.07 15.26 -0.74
N VAL A 16 -14.18 14.45 0.32
CA VAL A 16 -13.13 14.28 1.32
C VAL A 16 -12.88 12.78 1.48
N ALA A 17 -11.61 12.39 1.55
CA ALA A 17 -11.25 11.02 1.87
C ALA A 17 -11.59 10.72 3.34
N ILE A 18 -12.27 9.60 3.57
CA ILE A 18 -12.61 9.10 4.90
C ILE A 18 -12.00 7.71 5.11
N ASP A 19 -11.88 7.30 6.37
CA ASP A 19 -11.52 5.93 6.71
C ASP A 19 -12.56 4.94 6.17
N CYS A 20 -12.10 3.84 5.55
CA CYS A 20 -13.00 2.76 5.16
C CYS A 20 -13.57 2.07 6.42
N PRO A 21 -14.90 1.82 6.48
CA PRO A 21 -15.49 1.11 7.61
C PRO A 21 -14.97 -0.32 7.68
N THR A 22 -14.60 -0.76 8.88
CA THR A 22 -14.11 -2.13 9.14
C THR A 22 -15.10 -2.88 10.02
N ILE A 23 -15.40 -4.13 9.69
CA ILE A 23 -16.21 -5.00 10.53
C ILE A 23 -15.39 -5.62 11.68
N PRO A 24 -16.01 -6.06 12.78
CA PRO A 24 -15.31 -6.81 13.82
C PRO A 24 -14.75 -8.15 13.29
N GLY A 25 -13.68 -8.65 13.92
CA GLY A 25 -13.06 -9.94 13.59
C GLY A 25 -12.03 -9.88 12.46
N SER A 26 -11.52 -11.06 12.06
CA SER A 26 -10.49 -11.21 11.02
C SER A 26 -10.95 -10.73 9.65
N ASN A 27 -12.24 -10.80 9.37
CA ASN A 27 -12.82 -10.31 8.11
C ASN A 27 -12.82 -8.77 7.98
N GLY A 28 -12.54 -8.02 9.05
CA GLY A 28 -12.34 -6.57 9.01
C GLY A 28 -10.87 -6.13 9.03
N LYS A 29 -9.95 -7.09 9.03
CA LYS A 29 -8.50 -6.86 8.96
C LYS A 29 -8.03 -6.91 7.51
N VAL A 30 -6.80 -6.44 7.27
CA VAL A 30 -6.21 -6.46 5.94
C VAL A 30 -6.22 -7.89 5.42
N GLN A 31 -6.62 -8.07 4.17
CA GLN A 31 -6.53 -9.34 3.47
C GLN A 31 -5.51 -9.24 2.36
N LEU A 32 -4.70 -10.27 2.20
CA LEU A 32 -3.69 -10.36 1.17
C LEU A 32 -4.13 -11.40 0.14
N ARG A 33 -4.00 -11.10 -1.15
CA ARG A 33 -4.38 -12.04 -2.23
C ARG A 33 -3.33 -12.05 -3.33
N PHE A 34 -2.88 -13.24 -3.70
CA PHE A 34 -2.00 -13.43 -4.86
C PHE A 34 -2.79 -13.63 -6.15
N GLN A 35 -2.21 -13.22 -7.27
CA GLN A 35 -2.73 -13.53 -8.61
C GLN A 35 -1.56 -13.85 -9.55
N GLY A 36 -1.59 -14.98 -10.26
CA GLY A 36 -0.52 -15.36 -11.19
C GLY A 36 0.89 -15.42 -10.58
N SER A 37 0.98 -15.70 -9.28
CA SER A 37 2.22 -15.75 -8.50
C SER A 37 2.82 -17.16 -8.47
N ASN A 38 4.14 -17.22 -8.33
CA ASN A 38 4.95 -18.42 -8.18
C ASN A 38 6.17 -18.10 -7.29
N PRO A 39 7.04 -19.08 -6.94
CA PRO A 39 8.17 -18.85 -6.05
C PRO A 39 9.25 -17.88 -6.56
N TRP A 40 9.19 -17.38 -7.81
CA TRP A 40 10.16 -16.44 -8.40
C TRP A 40 9.54 -15.11 -8.79
N TYR A 41 8.21 -15.04 -8.80
CA TYR A 41 7.43 -13.89 -9.20
C TYR A 41 6.18 -13.82 -8.32
N ILE A 42 6.00 -12.71 -7.61
CA ILE A 42 4.79 -12.48 -6.82
C ILE A 42 4.05 -11.25 -7.32
N LYS A 43 2.73 -11.34 -7.29
CA LYS A 43 1.80 -10.24 -7.57
C LYS A 43 0.74 -10.27 -6.49
N LEU A 44 0.90 -9.38 -5.52
CA LEU A 44 0.17 -9.35 -4.26
C LEU A 44 -0.74 -8.13 -4.20
N GLN A 45 -1.97 -8.32 -3.73
CA GLN A 45 -2.92 -7.25 -3.49
C GLN A 45 -3.26 -7.15 -2.02
N ALA A 46 -3.23 -5.93 -1.47
CA ALA A 46 -3.82 -5.62 -0.17
C ALA A 46 -5.28 -5.20 -0.35
N ARG A 47 -6.18 -5.84 0.40
CA ARG A 47 -7.63 -5.62 0.40
C ARG A 47 -8.09 -5.33 1.83
N ASN A 48 -9.29 -4.76 1.96
CA ASN A 48 -9.92 -4.50 3.24
C ASN A 48 -9.07 -3.61 4.17
N THR A 49 -8.41 -2.63 3.59
CA THR A 49 -7.53 -1.69 4.29
C THR A 49 -8.31 -0.48 4.72
N LYS A 50 -8.16 -0.03 5.97
CA LYS A 50 -8.84 1.17 6.49
C LYS A 50 -8.44 2.45 5.76
N VAL A 51 -7.18 2.52 5.33
CA VAL A 51 -6.63 3.55 4.45
C VAL A 51 -5.86 2.91 3.30
N PRO A 52 -5.69 3.60 2.15
CA PRO A 52 -4.96 3.05 1.02
C PRO A 52 -3.54 2.61 1.39
N THR A 53 -3.15 1.43 0.89
CA THR A 53 -1.76 0.95 1.00
C THR A 53 -0.91 1.64 -0.07
N ALA A 54 0.11 2.37 0.36
CA ALA A 54 1.06 3.05 -0.51
C ALA A 54 2.15 2.11 -1.02
N GLY A 55 2.62 1.18 -0.18
CA GLY A 55 3.72 0.28 -0.50
C GLY A 55 3.60 -1.07 0.19
N ILE A 56 4.16 -2.10 -0.45
CA ILE A 56 4.36 -3.43 0.13
C ILE A 56 5.83 -3.80 -0.04
N GLU A 57 6.44 -4.25 1.03
CA GLU A 57 7.80 -4.79 1.04
C GLU A 57 7.76 -6.25 1.44
N VAL A 58 8.67 -7.04 0.90
CA VAL A 58 8.78 -8.47 1.18
C VAL A 58 10.20 -8.79 1.65
N MET A 59 10.32 -9.65 2.67
CA MET A 59 11.62 -10.08 3.17
C MET A 59 12.16 -11.21 2.29
N VAL A 60 13.32 -11.00 1.68
CA VAL A 60 14.06 -12.01 0.91
C VAL A 60 15.51 -11.94 1.34
N LYS A 61 16.11 -13.07 1.76
CA LYS A 61 17.49 -13.13 2.28
C LYS A 61 17.75 -12.08 3.38
N ASP A 62 16.84 -12.02 4.36
CA ASP A 62 16.91 -11.11 5.52
C ASP A 62 16.91 -9.61 5.19
N LYS A 63 16.48 -9.24 3.97
CA LYS A 63 16.35 -7.84 3.54
C LYS A 63 14.95 -7.57 3.02
N TYR A 64 14.42 -6.40 3.37
CA TYR A 64 13.16 -5.92 2.82
C TYR A 64 13.39 -5.38 1.40
N HIS A 65 12.56 -5.84 0.48
CA HIS A 65 12.55 -5.40 -0.91
C HIS A 65 11.19 -4.80 -1.26
N CYS A 66 11.18 -3.59 -1.80
CA CYS A 66 9.96 -2.91 -2.22
C CYS A 66 9.36 -3.59 -3.46
N LEU A 67 8.07 -3.88 -3.40
CA LEU A 67 7.29 -4.31 -4.55
C LEU A 67 6.87 -3.10 -5.39
N THR A 68 6.81 -3.28 -6.70
CA THR A 68 6.38 -2.23 -7.64
C THR A 68 4.86 -2.22 -7.74
N ARG A 69 4.23 -1.09 -7.40
CA ARG A 69 2.78 -0.90 -7.59
C ARG A 69 2.43 -0.84 -9.07
N LYS A 70 1.36 -1.55 -9.46
CA LYS A 70 0.80 -1.56 -10.81
C LYS A 70 -0.58 -0.89 -10.84
N PRO A 71 -1.04 -0.42 -12.03
CA PRO A 71 -2.32 0.29 -12.16
C PRO A 71 -3.55 -0.55 -11.78
N ASP A 72 -3.44 -1.88 -11.82
CA ASP A 72 -4.49 -2.83 -11.43
C ASP A 72 -4.60 -3.05 -9.91
N ASN A 73 -3.96 -2.20 -9.11
CA ASN A 73 -3.90 -2.26 -7.65
C ASN A 73 -3.21 -3.52 -7.10
N PHE A 74 -2.26 -4.07 -7.86
CA PHE A 74 -1.35 -5.11 -7.37
C PHE A 74 0.06 -4.56 -7.17
N PHE A 75 0.82 -5.25 -6.33
CA PHE A 75 2.23 -5.01 -6.05
C PHE A 75 3.03 -6.20 -6.54
N VAL A 76 3.97 -5.93 -7.45
CA VAL A 76 4.73 -6.95 -8.16
C VAL A 76 6.18 -7.01 -7.67
N GLY A 77 6.66 -8.22 -7.39
CA GLY A 77 8.05 -8.52 -7.09
C GLY A 77 8.59 -9.55 -8.06
N SER A 78 9.67 -9.21 -8.75
CA SER A 78 10.36 -10.07 -9.72
C SER A 78 11.87 -9.88 -9.62
N GLY A 79 12.67 -10.92 -9.84
CA GLY A 79 14.13 -10.82 -9.84
C GLY A 79 14.76 -10.65 -8.45
N LEU A 80 14.01 -10.89 -7.37
CA LEU A 80 14.48 -10.78 -5.99
C LEU A 80 15.13 -12.09 -5.47
N GLY A 81 15.04 -13.17 -6.26
CA GLY A 81 15.39 -14.53 -5.86
C GLY A 81 14.15 -15.37 -5.57
N LYS A 82 14.36 -16.56 -4.99
CA LYS A 82 13.28 -17.47 -4.62
C LYS A 82 12.60 -16.96 -3.36
N PHE A 83 11.29 -16.76 -3.42
CA PHE A 83 10.45 -16.49 -2.26
C PHE A 83 10.26 -17.76 -1.45
N SER A 84 10.62 -17.71 -0.17
CA SER A 84 10.38 -18.78 0.80
C SER A 84 9.16 -18.47 1.65
N THR A 85 8.43 -19.51 2.01
CA THR A 85 7.27 -19.43 2.90
C THR A 85 7.68 -19.88 4.31
N PRO A 86 7.20 -19.23 5.39
CA PRO A 86 6.26 -18.10 5.40
C PRO A 86 6.88 -16.82 4.84
N LEU A 87 6.12 -16.10 4.01
CA LEU A 87 6.56 -14.85 3.39
C LEU A 87 6.27 -13.70 4.35
N HIS A 88 7.33 -13.09 4.90
CA HIS A 88 7.21 -11.89 5.73
C HIS A 88 7.03 -10.66 4.85
N VAL A 89 5.98 -9.89 5.13
CA VAL A 89 5.63 -8.69 4.37
C VAL A 89 5.41 -7.52 5.30
N ARG A 90 5.84 -6.34 4.86
CA ARG A 90 5.60 -5.06 5.52
C ARG A 90 4.74 -4.19 4.63
N LEU A 91 3.61 -3.74 5.15
CA LEU A 91 2.64 -2.92 4.45
C LEU A 91 2.78 -1.48 4.96
N THR A 92 2.87 -0.52 4.03
CA THR A 92 2.95 0.91 4.35
C THR A 92 1.68 1.60 3.86
N ALA A 93 0.95 2.24 4.75
CA ALA A 93 -0.20 3.07 4.43
C ALA A 93 0.20 4.41 3.79
N ILE A 94 -0.75 5.08 3.13
CA ILE A 94 -0.56 6.45 2.63
C ILE A 94 -0.26 7.48 3.74
N THR A 95 -0.62 7.15 4.98
CA THR A 95 -0.33 7.95 6.18
C THR A 95 1.10 7.74 6.71
N GLY A 96 1.88 6.83 6.10
CA GLY A 96 3.22 6.45 6.55
C GLY A 96 3.24 5.38 7.65
N GLU A 97 2.07 4.95 8.17
CA GLU A 97 1.98 3.84 9.11
C GLU A 97 2.45 2.53 8.47
N GLN A 98 3.32 1.80 9.17
CA GLN A 98 3.81 0.49 8.75
C GLN A 98 3.25 -0.61 9.66
N VAL A 99 2.79 -1.70 9.06
CA VAL A 99 2.37 -2.92 9.75
C VAL A 99 3.03 -4.13 9.11
N GLU A 100 3.42 -5.10 9.93
CA GLU A 100 4.10 -6.33 9.49
C GLU A 100 3.17 -7.53 9.65
N THR A 101 3.24 -8.47 8.70
CA THR A 101 2.49 -9.71 8.75
C THR A 101 3.22 -10.81 7.99
N SER A 102 2.76 -12.05 8.13
CA SER A 102 3.34 -13.21 7.43
C SER A 102 2.26 -13.97 6.67
N ILE A 103 2.63 -14.49 5.50
CA ILE A 103 1.73 -15.28 4.65
C ILE A 103 2.25 -16.72 4.62
N PRO A 104 1.44 -17.73 5.00
CA PRO A 104 1.92 -19.09 5.21
C PRO A 104 2.32 -19.81 3.92
N ASP A 105 1.69 -19.50 2.80
CA ASP A 105 1.95 -20.11 1.50
C ASP A 105 1.60 -19.16 0.34
N ILE A 106 2.04 -19.50 -0.88
CA ILE A 106 1.74 -18.73 -2.09
C ILE A 106 0.69 -19.50 -2.88
N LYS A 107 -0.60 -19.22 -2.63
CA LYS A 107 -1.72 -19.71 -3.46
C LYS A 107 -2.40 -18.57 -4.17
N ASN A 108 -2.59 -18.74 -5.47
CA ASN A 108 -3.31 -17.79 -6.29
C ASN A 108 -4.80 -17.80 -5.98
N ASP A 109 -5.42 -16.62 -6.06
CA ASP A 109 -6.86 -16.42 -5.96
C ASP A 109 -7.50 -16.77 -4.61
N VAL A 110 -6.68 -16.95 -3.58
CA VAL A 110 -7.10 -17.13 -2.19
C VAL A 110 -6.88 -15.83 -1.40
N SER A 111 -7.85 -15.45 -0.57
CA SER A 111 -7.71 -14.37 0.39
C SER A 111 -7.10 -14.88 1.69
N TYR A 112 -5.97 -14.31 2.08
CA TYR A 112 -5.29 -14.54 3.35
C TYR A 112 -5.73 -13.47 4.35
N PRO A 113 -6.60 -13.79 5.33
CA PRO A 113 -6.93 -12.87 6.40
C PRO A 113 -5.70 -12.67 7.30
N THR A 114 -5.38 -11.42 7.60
CA THR A 114 -4.33 -11.07 8.54
C THR A 114 -4.91 -10.67 9.88
N ASN A 115 -4.06 -10.49 10.90
CA ASN A 115 -4.47 -9.94 12.19
C ASN A 115 -4.17 -8.43 12.29
N VAL A 116 -3.74 -7.78 11.21
CA VAL A 116 -3.31 -6.38 11.20
C VAL A 116 -4.29 -5.47 10.49
N GLN A 117 -4.32 -4.21 10.92
CA GLN A 117 -5.09 -3.14 10.30
C GLN A 117 -4.43 -1.80 10.61
N TYR A 118 -4.52 -0.85 9.68
CA TYR A 118 -4.06 0.52 9.91
C TYR A 118 -4.95 1.25 10.92
N LYS A 119 -4.39 2.19 11.66
CA LYS A 119 -5.13 3.02 12.63
C LYS A 119 -6.13 3.96 11.94
N GLY A 120 -5.86 4.38 10.71
CA GLY A 120 -6.71 5.29 9.93
C GLY A 120 -5.99 6.58 9.51
N ILE A 121 -6.71 7.49 8.84
CA ILE A 121 -6.22 8.81 8.38
C ILE A 121 -5.66 9.63 9.56
N ASN A 122 -6.28 9.51 10.73
CA ASN A 122 -5.86 10.21 11.95
C ASN A 122 -4.80 9.46 12.77
N GLY A 123 -4.40 8.26 12.34
CA GLY A 123 -3.55 7.34 13.10
C GLY A 123 -2.09 7.27 12.68
N GLY A 124 -1.76 7.81 11.50
CA GLY A 124 -0.36 7.92 11.05
C GLY A 124 0.35 9.06 11.74
N SER A 125 1.60 8.85 12.13
CA SER A 125 2.49 9.94 12.52
C SER A 125 2.50 10.97 11.40
N LYS A 126 2.29 12.25 11.73
CA LYS A 126 2.39 13.41 10.84
C LYS A 126 3.78 13.46 10.16
N TYR A 127 4.06 12.59 9.20
CA TYR A 127 5.18 12.75 8.30
C TYR A 127 4.71 13.70 7.21
N TRP A 128 4.88 14.99 7.51
CA TRP A 128 5.06 16.02 6.50
C TRP A 128 6.00 15.43 5.44
N PRO A 129 5.62 15.43 4.14
CA PRO A 129 6.48 14.87 3.13
C PRO A 129 7.82 15.61 3.21
N LYS A 130 8.89 14.91 3.56
CA LYS A 130 10.29 15.35 3.41
C LYS A 130 10.67 15.43 1.92
N LEU A 131 9.75 15.90 1.07
CA LEU A 131 10.00 16.18 -0.34
C LEU A 131 10.33 17.66 -0.59
N LEU A 132 10.37 18.48 0.46
CA LEU A 132 10.72 19.91 0.39
C LEU A 132 12.11 20.25 0.96
N LEU A 133 12.89 19.26 1.42
CA LEU A 133 14.21 19.51 2.06
C LEU A 133 15.38 18.83 1.34
N THR A 134 15.35 18.78 0.01
CA THR A 134 16.52 18.39 -0.82
C THR A 134 16.97 19.52 -1.79
N VAL A 135 16.36 20.71 -1.72
CA VAL A 135 16.77 21.88 -2.53
C VAL A 135 17.49 22.94 -1.69
N MET A 136 18.10 22.57 -0.56
CA MET A 136 18.79 23.54 0.30
C MET A 136 20.19 23.10 0.78
N PHE A 137 20.88 22.24 0.02
CA PHE A 137 22.28 21.87 0.27
C PHE A 137 23.04 21.55 -1.02
N ILE A 138 22.91 22.39 -2.06
CA ILE A 138 23.92 22.50 -3.14
C ILE A 138 24.05 23.98 -3.53
N LEU A 139 24.55 24.79 -2.60
CA LEU A 139 25.15 26.10 -2.92
C LEU A 139 26.15 26.42 -1.81
N GLY A 140 27.30 25.75 -1.90
CA GLY A 140 28.44 25.97 -1.02
C GLY A 140 29.71 25.66 -1.79
N ALA A 141 30.49 26.72 -2.04
CA ALA A 141 31.89 26.74 -2.45
C ALA A 141 32.23 26.38 -3.91
N MET A 142 32.40 27.42 -4.72
CA MET A 142 33.45 27.44 -5.76
C MET A 142 34.43 28.57 -5.41
N PRO A 143 35.74 28.30 -5.24
CA PRO A 143 36.74 29.33 -5.02
C PRO A 143 37.04 30.05 -6.34
N VAL A 144 37.06 31.37 -6.29
CA VAL A 144 37.59 32.25 -7.34
C VAL A 144 39.11 32.22 -7.22
N ASN A 145 39.80 31.94 -8.32
CA ASN A 145 41.22 32.18 -8.49
C ASN A 145 41.39 33.03 -9.76
#